data_AF-A0A382EN46-F1
#
_entry.id   AF-A0A382EN46-F1
#
_cell.length_a   1.000
_cell.length_b   1.000
_cell.length_c   1.000
_cell.angle_alpha   90.00
_cell.angle_beta   90.00
_cell.angle_gamma   90.00
#
_symmetry.space_group_name_H-M   'P 1'
#
loop_
_entity.id
_entity.type
_entity.pdbx_description
1 polymer ?
#
loop_
_entity_poly.entity_id
_entity_poly.type
_entity_poly.pdbx_seq_one_letter_code
_entity_poly.pdbx_strand_id
1 'polypeptide(L)'
;MGRPIKKNRMSASYDGGGMAGKNTIQVTSYFPEGGSATTDATTYIVSQRGSRRFKVHQANSTEAIYTLKAVASGSLAAGEFCVQVILDDSTVAYVEKFYNNIVHYVTAAGATGSIPYTLGAEGSDEEADSGKGSINVI
;
A
#
# COMPACT_ATOMS: atom_id res chain seq x y z
N MET A 1 -13.15 7.30 14.59
CA MET A 1 -12.73 6.57 13.37
C MET A 1 -12.45 7.58 12.26
N GLY A 2 -11.24 7.61 11.72
CA GLY A 2 -10.91 8.49 10.58
C GLY A 2 -11.62 8.05 9.30
N ARG A 3 -11.77 8.95 8.33
CA ARG A 3 -12.49 8.65 7.08
C ARG A 3 -11.81 7.51 6.32
N PRO A 4 -12.54 6.45 5.92
CA PRO A 4 -11.99 5.33 5.16
C PRO A 4 -11.36 5.77 3.83
N ILE A 5 -10.46 4.93 3.30
CA ILE A 5 -9.96 5.05 1.93
C ILE A 5 -11.14 5.04 0.96
N LYS A 6 -11.06 5.79 -0.14
CA LYS A 6 -12.05 5.70 -1.22
C LYS A 6 -12.16 4.26 -1.70
N LYS A 7 -13.40 3.78 -1.86
CA LYS A 7 -13.67 2.42 -2.34
C LYS A 7 -13.06 2.12 -3.71
N ASN A 8 -12.92 3.11 -4.58
CA ASN A 8 -12.30 2.94 -5.90
C ASN A 8 -10.77 2.79 -5.87
N ARG A 9 -10.15 2.86 -4.67
CA ARG A 9 -8.72 2.57 -4.43
C ARG A 9 -8.49 1.15 -3.89
N MET A 10 -9.58 0.39 -3.74
CA MET A 10 -9.62 -0.97 -3.25
C MET A 10 -10.38 -1.83 -4.27
N SER A 11 -10.03 -3.10 -4.40
CA SER A 11 -10.78 -4.02 -5.27
C SER A 11 -11.88 -4.72 -4.49
N ALA A 12 -13.10 -4.80 -5.04
CA ALA A 12 -14.26 -5.33 -4.33
C ALA A 12 -14.15 -6.83 -3.98
N SER A 13 -13.43 -7.61 -4.79
CA SER A 13 -13.02 -8.99 -4.55
C SER A 13 -12.19 -9.47 -5.74
N TYR A 14 -11.31 -10.46 -5.52
CA TYR A 14 -10.78 -11.29 -6.59
C TYR A 14 -11.92 -12.17 -7.13
N ASP A 15 -12.33 -12.02 -8.39
CA ASP A 15 -13.43 -12.81 -8.99
C ASP A 15 -12.93 -14.05 -9.78
N GLY A 16 -11.70 -14.50 -9.55
CA GLY A 16 -11.15 -15.69 -10.20
C GLY A 16 -10.66 -15.49 -11.64
N GLY A 17 -10.58 -14.24 -12.12
CA GLY A 17 -9.96 -13.92 -13.41
C GLY A 17 -9.82 -12.43 -13.72
N GLY A 18 -10.50 -11.55 -12.99
CA GLY A 18 -10.43 -10.10 -13.12
C GLY A 18 -9.27 -9.53 -12.31
N MET A 19 -8.29 -8.97 -13.01
CA MET A 19 -7.28 -8.08 -12.44
C MET A 19 -7.96 -7.06 -11.53
N ALA A 20 -7.34 -6.73 -10.39
CA ALA A 20 -7.75 -5.58 -9.60
C ALA A 20 -7.87 -4.35 -10.53
N GLY A 21 -8.92 -3.54 -10.35
CA GLY A 21 -9.09 -2.36 -11.22
C GLY A 21 -7.84 -1.48 -11.17
N LYS A 22 -7.46 -0.86 -12.30
CA LYS A 22 -6.23 -0.05 -12.52
C LYS A 22 -5.90 1.05 -11.49
N ASN A 23 -6.76 1.27 -10.51
CA ASN A 23 -6.62 2.24 -9.44
C ASN A 23 -6.50 1.59 -8.04
N THR A 24 -6.32 0.27 -7.98
CA THR A 24 -6.22 -0.47 -6.73
C THR A 24 -4.82 -0.35 -6.17
N ILE A 25 -4.71 0.11 -4.92
CA ILE A 25 -3.41 0.27 -4.25
C ILE A 25 -2.71 -1.09 -4.15
N GLN A 26 -1.52 -1.16 -4.72
CA GLN A 26 -0.63 -2.30 -4.62
C GLN A 26 -0.05 -2.38 -3.21
N VAL A 27 0.07 -3.59 -2.69
CA VAL A 27 0.85 -3.88 -1.48
C VAL A 27 2.29 -4.15 -1.91
N THR A 28 3.23 -3.39 -1.37
CA THR A 28 4.66 -3.56 -1.69
C THR A 28 5.15 -4.90 -1.18
N SER A 29 4.92 -5.19 0.10
CA SER A 29 5.28 -6.48 0.69
C SER A 29 4.35 -6.84 1.83
N TYR A 30 4.18 -8.14 2.07
CA TYR A 30 3.43 -8.68 3.20
C TYR A 30 4.21 -9.82 3.86
N PHE A 31 3.96 -10.08 5.14
CA PHE A 31 4.59 -11.17 5.88
C PHE A 31 3.50 -12.14 6.38
N PRO A 32 3.27 -13.28 5.72
CA PRO A 32 2.29 -14.27 6.13
C PRO A 32 2.68 -14.94 7.46
N GLU A 33 1.68 -15.29 8.27
CA GLU A 33 1.92 -16.09 9.47
C GLU A 33 2.54 -17.44 9.11
N GLY A 34 3.62 -17.81 9.80
CA GLY A 34 4.35 -19.07 9.54
C GLY A 34 5.22 -19.07 8.28
N GLY A 35 5.39 -17.94 7.60
CA GLY A 35 6.23 -17.82 6.39
C GLY A 35 7.33 -16.76 6.51
N SER A 36 7.68 -16.15 5.38
CA SER A 36 8.64 -15.06 5.27
C SER A 36 8.06 -13.88 4.50
N ALA A 37 8.60 -12.68 4.72
CA ALA A 37 8.23 -11.49 3.95
C ALA A 37 8.27 -11.77 2.43
N THR A 38 7.19 -11.45 1.75
CA THR A 38 6.96 -11.70 0.32
C THR A 38 6.66 -10.37 -0.36
N THR A 39 7.33 -10.12 -1.48
CA THR A 39 7.13 -8.96 -2.36
C THR A 39 6.62 -9.48 -3.69
N ASP A 40 5.45 -9.02 -4.11
CA ASP A 40 4.82 -9.49 -5.34
C ASP A 40 3.98 -8.38 -5.97
N ALA A 41 4.12 -8.21 -7.29
CA ALA A 41 3.46 -7.13 -8.02
C ALA A 41 1.93 -7.31 -8.15
N THR A 42 1.41 -8.50 -7.86
CA THR A 42 -0.02 -8.84 -7.97
C THR A 42 -0.76 -8.76 -6.63
N THR A 43 -0.07 -8.37 -5.54
CA THR A 43 -0.66 -8.26 -4.20
C THR A 43 -1.29 -6.88 -4.00
N TYR A 44 -2.52 -6.82 -3.49
CA TYR A 44 -3.26 -5.55 -3.38
C TYR A 44 -4.27 -5.48 -2.22
N ILE A 45 -4.72 -4.25 -1.92
CA ILE A 45 -5.72 -4.01 -0.87
C ILE A 45 -7.14 -4.32 -1.40
N VAL A 46 -7.80 -5.29 -0.76
CA VAL A 46 -9.20 -5.66 -1.05
C VAL A 46 -10.16 -4.76 -0.28
N SER A 47 -9.94 -4.60 1.03
CA SER A 47 -10.85 -3.77 1.83
C SER A 47 -10.27 -3.37 3.18
N GLN A 48 -10.63 -2.18 3.64
CA GLN A 48 -10.26 -1.66 4.95
C GLN A 48 -11.11 -2.29 6.06
N ARG A 49 -10.48 -2.80 7.12
CA ARG A 49 -11.12 -3.35 8.34
C ARG A 49 -10.97 -2.44 9.56
N GLY A 50 -9.98 -1.55 9.53
CA GLY A 50 -9.74 -0.54 10.57
C GLY A 50 -8.79 0.53 10.08
N SER A 51 -8.34 1.41 10.97
CA SER A 51 -7.37 2.48 10.61
C SER A 51 -6.04 1.94 10.07
N ARG A 52 -5.63 0.75 10.53
CA ARG A 52 -4.38 0.07 10.16
C ARG A 52 -4.59 -1.39 9.75
N ARG A 53 -5.82 -1.90 9.75
CA ARG A 53 -6.11 -3.31 9.45
C ARG A 53 -6.79 -3.41 8.09
N PHE A 54 -6.27 -4.25 7.21
CA PHE A 54 -6.72 -4.37 5.83
C PHE A 54 -6.81 -5.83 5.44
N LYS A 55 -7.80 -6.16 4.61
CA LYS A 55 -7.83 -7.42 3.88
C LYS A 55 -6.97 -7.24 2.63
N VAL A 56 -5.98 -8.11 2.46
CA VAL A 56 -5.02 -8.10 1.35
C VAL A 56 -5.18 -9.38 0.55
N HIS A 57 -5.19 -9.24 -0.77
CA HIS A 57 -5.07 -10.35 -1.71
C HIS A 57 -3.58 -10.66 -1.91
N GLN A 58 -3.20 -11.91 -1.69
CA GLN A 58 -1.82 -12.40 -1.72
C GLN A 58 -1.49 -13.02 -3.08
N ALA A 59 -0.21 -13.14 -3.39
CA ALA A 59 0.29 -13.75 -4.63
C ALA A 59 -0.22 -15.19 -4.86
N ASN A 60 -0.50 -15.94 -3.79
CA ASN A 60 -1.08 -17.28 -3.86
C ASN A 60 -2.61 -17.30 -4.09
N SER A 61 -3.20 -16.16 -4.50
CA SER A 61 -4.62 -15.96 -4.73
C SER A 61 -5.51 -16.09 -3.48
N THR A 62 -4.93 -16.06 -2.28
CA THR A 62 -5.70 -16.08 -1.02
C THR A 62 -5.87 -14.66 -0.44
N GLU A 63 -6.86 -14.48 0.43
CA GLU A 63 -7.08 -13.21 1.11
C GLU A 63 -6.93 -13.37 2.62
N ALA A 64 -6.12 -12.53 3.26
CA ALA A 64 -5.97 -12.52 4.71
C ALA A 64 -5.94 -11.08 5.27
N ILE A 65 -6.12 -10.95 6.58
CA ILE A 65 -6.11 -9.65 7.26
C ILE A 65 -4.71 -9.36 7.76
N TYR A 66 -4.14 -8.24 7.34
CA TYR A 66 -2.83 -7.77 7.75
C TYR A 66 -2.91 -6.40 8.43
N THR A 67 -1.87 -6.11 9.21
CA THR A 67 -1.66 -4.80 9.84
C THR A 67 -0.66 -3.98 9.05
N LEU A 68 -1.05 -2.76 8.67
CA LEU A 68 -0.20 -1.81 7.97
C LEU A 68 0.90 -1.27 8.89
N LYS A 69 2.14 -1.39 8.43
CA LYS A 69 3.33 -0.85 9.07
C LYS A 69 4.13 0.01 8.10
N ALA A 70 4.55 1.16 8.62
CA ALA A 70 5.45 2.08 7.92
C ALA A 70 6.90 1.67 8.17
N VAL A 71 7.28 0.51 7.63
CA VAL A 71 8.64 -0.03 7.72
C VAL A 71 9.04 -0.61 6.38
N ALA A 72 10.34 -0.72 6.16
CA ALA A 72 10.87 -1.43 5.01
C ALA A 72 10.45 -2.91 5.03
N SER A 73 10.35 -3.52 3.86
CA SER A 73 9.90 -4.91 3.69
C SER A 73 10.69 -5.92 4.53
N GLY A 74 12.00 -5.69 4.70
CA GLY A 74 12.88 -6.54 5.53
C GLY A 74 12.65 -6.43 7.04
N SER A 75 11.83 -5.47 7.49
CA SER A 75 11.52 -5.24 8.91
C SER A 75 10.07 -5.60 9.26
N LEU A 76 9.31 -6.16 8.33
CA LEU A 76 7.97 -6.66 8.59
C LEU A 76 8.01 -7.87 9.54
N ALA A 77 7.02 -7.96 10.43
CA ALA A 77 6.75 -9.15 11.23
C ALA A 77 5.51 -9.89 10.72
N ALA A 78 5.32 -11.14 11.16
CA ALA A 78 4.17 -11.95 10.79
C ALA A 78 2.83 -11.24 11.03
N GLY A 79 1.95 -11.28 10.04
CA GLY A 79 0.66 -10.58 10.07
C GLY A 79 0.73 -9.11 9.69
N GLU A 80 1.87 -8.62 9.21
CA GLU A 80 2.07 -7.23 8.78
C GLU A 80 2.28 -7.08 7.28
N PHE A 81 2.03 -5.88 6.77
CA PHE A 81 2.33 -5.48 5.40
C PHE A 81 2.75 -4.02 5.32
N CYS A 82 3.43 -3.64 4.26
CA CYS A 82 3.78 -2.25 3.97
C CYS A 82 3.33 -1.83 2.57
N VAL A 83 3.16 -0.52 2.42
CA VAL A 83 2.95 0.14 1.13
C VAL A 83 3.99 1.24 1.03
N GLN A 84 4.77 1.21 -0.04
CA GLN A 84 5.75 2.22 -0.38
C GLN A 84 5.06 3.43 -1.02
N VAL A 85 5.58 4.60 -0.69
CA VAL A 85 5.27 5.86 -1.36
C VAL A 85 6.59 6.54 -1.71
N ILE A 86 6.71 7.02 -2.94
CA ILE A 86 7.84 7.85 -3.37
C ILE A 86 7.43 9.30 -3.24
N LEU A 87 8.17 10.09 -2.47
CA LEU A 87 7.90 11.51 -2.29
C LEU A 87 8.36 12.32 -3.52
N ASP A 88 7.96 13.59 -3.58
CA ASP A 88 8.29 14.49 -4.69
C ASP A 88 9.78 14.85 -4.79
N ASP A 89 10.52 14.67 -3.70
CA ASP A 89 11.99 14.75 -3.65
C ASP A 89 12.69 13.40 -3.93
N SER A 90 11.96 12.42 -4.47
CA SER A 90 12.40 11.04 -4.72
C SER A 90 12.76 10.24 -3.46
N THR A 91 12.41 10.72 -2.28
CA THR A 91 12.62 9.95 -1.04
C THR A 91 11.65 8.79 -0.95
N VAL A 92 12.18 7.60 -0.65
CA VAL A 92 11.36 6.42 -0.32
C VAL A 92 10.81 6.56 1.10
N ALA A 93 9.49 6.45 1.22
CA ALA A 93 8.78 6.40 2.49
C ALA A 93 7.74 5.27 2.51
N TYR A 94 7.22 4.98 3.70
CA TYR A 94 6.25 3.90 3.91
C TYR A 94 4.99 4.45 4.56
N VAL A 95 3.83 4.00 4.07
CA VAL A 95 2.54 4.49 4.56
C VAL A 95 2.24 3.92 5.94
N GLU A 96 2.03 4.80 6.91
CA GLU A 96 1.57 4.42 8.25
C GLU A 96 0.04 4.35 8.31
N LYS A 97 -0.61 5.27 7.61
CA LYS A 97 -2.06 5.42 7.63
C LYS A 97 -2.56 6.08 6.36
N PHE A 98 -3.62 5.51 5.82
CA PHE A 98 -4.33 6.11 4.71
C PHE A 98 -5.48 7.00 5.19
N TYR A 99 -5.65 8.12 4.49
CA TYR A 99 -6.85 8.94 4.46
C TYR A 99 -7.45 8.92 3.06
N ASN A 100 -8.54 9.67 2.86
CA ASN A 100 -9.29 9.69 1.60
C ASN A 100 -8.40 10.02 0.37
N ASN A 101 -7.59 11.09 0.46
CA ASN A 101 -6.69 11.56 -0.60
C ASN A 101 -5.26 11.84 -0.10
N ILE A 102 -4.97 11.52 1.17
CA ILE A 102 -3.69 11.83 1.84
C ILE A 102 -3.17 10.54 2.46
N VAL A 103 -1.86 10.39 2.52
CA VAL A 103 -1.20 9.36 3.33
C VAL A 103 -0.38 10.01 4.43
N HIS A 104 -0.40 9.42 5.62
CA HIS A 104 0.63 9.66 6.62
C HIS A 104 1.76 8.67 6.37
N TYR A 105 2.99 9.15 6.24
CA TYR A 105 4.15 8.33 5.92
C TYR A 105 5.24 8.44 6.98
N VAL A 106 6.12 7.45 6.98
CA VAL A 106 7.39 7.46 7.72
C VAL A 106 8.51 7.17 6.73
N THR A 107 9.53 8.02 6.68
CA THR A 107 10.72 7.78 5.87
C THR A 107 11.62 6.74 6.54
N ALA A 108 12.59 6.17 5.79
CA ALA A 108 13.57 5.25 6.37
C ALA A 108 14.37 5.87 7.54
N ALA A 109 14.54 7.19 7.54
CA ALA A 109 15.20 7.94 8.62
C ALA A 109 14.28 8.22 9.83
N GLY A 110 13.02 7.77 9.80
CA GLY A 110 12.05 7.95 10.88
C GLY A 110 11.32 9.30 10.87
N ALA A 111 11.55 10.15 9.86
CA ALA A 111 10.79 11.38 9.70
C ALA A 111 9.34 11.05 9.32
N THR A 112 8.39 11.76 9.91
CA THR A 112 6.96 11.55 9.65
C THR A 112 6.37 12.76 8.94
N GLY A 113 5.35 12.53 8.11
CA GLY A 113 4.70 13.58 7.36
C GLY A 113 3.36 13.15 6.79
N SER A 114 2.66 14.10 6.18
CA SER A 114 1.43 13.83 5.43
C SER A 114 1.47 14.52 4.09
N ILE A 115 1.15 13.77 3.04
CA ILE A 115 1.17 14.28 1.68
C ILE A 115 -0.04 13.75 0.90
N PRO A 116 -0.66 14.56 0.01
CA PRO A 116 -1.58 14.02 -0.98
C PRO A 116 -0.88 12.95 -1.80
N TYR A 117 -1.61 11.93 -2.25
CA TYR A 117 -1.02 10.87 -3.06
C TYR A 117 -1.63 10.80 -4.45
N THR A 118 -0.80 10.45 -5.42
CA THR A 118 -1.18 10.04 -6.77
C THR A 118 -1.09 8.52 -6.89
N LEU A 119 -1.75 7.99 -7.92
CA LEU A 119 -1.61 6.60 -8.30
C LEU A 119 -0.84 6.56 -9.61
N GLY A 120 0.21 5.76 -9.68
CA GLY A 120 1.00 5.53 -10.88
C GLY A 120 1.51 4.10 -10.91
N ALA A 121 1.72 3.54 -12.10
CA ALA A 121 2.49 2.31 -12.25
C ALA A 121 3.99 2.68 -12.29
N GLU A 122 4.86 1.87 -11.69
CA GLU A 122 6.31 2.08 -11.82
C GLU A 122 6.68 2.04 -13.31
N GLY A 123 7.28 3.13 -13.80
CA GLY A 123 7.69 3.26 -15.20
C GLY A 123 7.48 4.65 -15.81
N SER A 124 6.65 5.50 -15.20
CA SER A 124 6.60 6.94 -15.52
C SER A 124 7.27 7.73 -14.41
N ASP A 125 8.60 7.64 -14.35
CA ASP A 125 9.50 8.49 -13.55
C ASP A 125 9.52 9.95 -14.05
N GLU A 126 8.67 10.30 -15.02
CA GLU A 126 8.80 11.57 -15.74
C GLU A 126 8.01 12.71 -15.11
N GLU A 127 7.07 12.47 -14.18
CA GLU A 127 6.33 13.54 -13.50
C GLU A 127 6.01 13.19 -12.04
N ALA A 128 7.01 13.29 -11.15
CA ALA A 128 6.72 13.49 -9.74
C ALA A 128 5.85 14.74 -9.60
N ASP A 129 4.55 14.53 -9.39
CA ASP A 129 3.59 15.62 -9.20
C ASP A 129 4.04 16.43 -7.97
N SER A 130 4.50 17.66 -8.18
CA SER A 130 5.04 18.50 -7.12
C SER A 130 4.09 18.55 -5.90
N GLY A 131 4.62 18.27 -4.71
CA GLY A 131 3.85 18.23 -3.47
C GLY A 131 2.95 17.00 -3.31
N LYS A 132 3.14 15.93 -4.09
CA LYS A 132 2.40 14.66 -3.95
C LYS A 132 3.34 13.46 -3.86
N GLY A 133 2.91 12.42 -3.14
CA GLY A 133 3.58 11.13 -3.09
C GLY A 133 2.98 10.14 -4.10
N SER A 134 3.83 9.40 -4.80
CA SER A 134 3.42 8.39 -5.78
C SER A 134 3.30 7.01 -5.12
N ILE A 135 2.14 6.36 -5.29
CA ILE A 135 1.86 5.01 -4.78
C ILE A 135 1.51 4.09 -5.94
N ASN A 136 2.07 2.88 -5.89
CA ASN A 136 1.88 1.88 -6.94
C ASN A 136 0.46 1.30 -6.95
N VAL A 137 0.04 0.91 -8.15
CA VAL A 137 -1.23 0.25 -8.42
C VAL A 137 -1.03 -1.03 -9.22
N ILE A 138 -2.02 -1.93 -9.13
CA ILE A 138 -2.17 -3.09 -10.03
C ILE A 138 -2.63 -2.65 -11.42
#